data_AF-A0A538NZN9-F1
#
_entry.id   AF-A0A538NZN9-F1
#
_cell.length_a   1.000
_cell.length_b   1.000
_cell.length_c   1.000
_cell.angle_alpha   90.00
_cell.angle_beta   90.00
_cell.angle_gamma   90.00
#
_symmetry.space_group_name_H-M   'P 1'
#
loop_
_entity.id
_entity.type
_entity.pdbx_description
1 polymer ?
#
loop_
_entity_poly.entity_id
_entity_poly.type
_entity_poly.pdbx_seq_one_letter_code
_entity_poly.pdbx_strand_id
1 'polypeptide(L)'
;MTIEYYVPDRRLPNSTLCAKAGSITPPRQQDGTPVTIDRVVHTTDGTMLIEFAAVPGQVYSIQYCDDFINWKTAIPSVTTGANRIQWIDNGPPKTECLPNLRLQRFYRVITSL
;
A
#
# COMPACT_ATOMS: atom_id res chain seq x y z
N MET A 1 -11.09 -7.32 -7.74
CA MET A 1 -10.57 -5.97 -8.04
C MET A 1 -11.36 -4.98 -7.20
N THR A 2 -10.68 -4.30 -6.28
CA THR A 2 -11.29 -3.32 -5.37
C THR A 2 -10.57 -1.99 -5.56
N ILE A 3 -11.32 -0.89 -5.68
CA ILE A 3 -10.77 0.47 -5.74
C ILE A 3 -11.02 1.13 -4.39
N GLU A 4 -9.97 1.69 -3.81
CA GLU A 4 -10.02 2.43 -2.56
C GLU A 4 -9.67 3.89 -2.84
N TYR A 5 -10.38 4.82 -2.20
CA TYR A 5 -10.13 6.25 -2.32
C TYR A 5 -10.32 6.92 -0.96
N TYR A 6 -9.56 7.99 -0.72
CA TYR A 6 -9.60 8.72 0.52
C TYR A 6 -10.79 9.69 0.56
N VAL A 7 -11.55 9.67 1.66
CA VAL A 7 -12.68 10.57 1.92
C VAL A 7 -12.41 11.32 3.23
N PRO A 8 -11.96 12.59 3.18
CA PRO A 8 -11.52 13.32 4.38
C PRO A 8 -12.66 13.57 5.38
N ASP A 9 -13.88 13.76 4.91
CA ASP A 9 -15.07 14.07 5.72
C ASP A 9 -15.91 12.83 6.10
N ARG A 10 -15.46 11.64 5.69
CA ARG A 10 -16.15 10.34 5.88
C ARG A 10 -17.59 10.30 5.35
N ARG A 11 -17.96 11.17 4.42
CA ARG A 11 -19.29 11.14 3.77
C ARG A 11 -19.22 10.31 2.50
N LEU A 12 -20.10 9.32 2.36
CA LEU A 12 -20.17 8.50 1.15
C LEU A 12 -20.45 9.39 -0.07
N PRO A 13 -19.54 9.47 -1.05
CA PRO A 13 -19.76 10.26 -2.25
C PRO A 13 -20.57 9.48 -3.29
N ASN A 14 -21.40 10.20 -4.05
CA ASN A 14 -22.02 9.67 -5.26
C ASN A 14 -21.01 9.71 -6.41
N SER A 15 -20.15 8.69 -6.49
CA SER A 15 -19.04 8.62 -7.45
C SER A 15 -19.32 7.62 -8.57
N THR A 16 -19.16 8.05 -9.83
CA THR A 16 -19.11 7.15 -10.99
C THR A 16 -17.65 6.86 -11.34
N LEU A 17 -17.24 5.59 -11.28
CA LEU A 17 -15.87 5.18 -11.58
C LEU A 17 -15.75 4.72 -13.04
N CYS A 18 -14.71 5.19 -13.74
CA CYS A 18 -14.36 4.75 -15.09
C CYS A 18 -12.93 4.19 -15.08
N ALA A 19 -12.78 2.91 -15.42
CA ALA A 19 -11.46 2.30 -15.57
C ALA A 19 -10.85 2.76 -16.90
N LYS A 20 -9.65 3.34 -16.84
CA LYS A 20 -8.82 3.59 -18.02
C LYS A 20 -7.54 2.78 -17.89
N ALA A 21 -7.13 2.11 -18.95
CA ALA A 21 -5.83 1.47 -19.01
C ALA A 21 -4.76 2.57 -18.89
N GLY A 22 -4.01 2.55 -17.78
CA GLY A 22 -2.82 3.37 -17.61
C GLY A 22 -1.61 2.67 -18.22
N SER A 23 -0.59 3.45 -18.59
CA SER A 23 0.71 2.89 -18.99
C SER A 23 1.26 2.01 -17.87
N ILE A 24 1.69 0.80 -18.21
CA ILE A 24 2.38 -0.10 -17.29
C ILE A 24 3.72 0.55 -16.94
N THR A 25 3.76 1.31 -15.85
CA THR A 25 5.04 1.75 -15.30
C THR A 25 5.55 0.55 -14.52
N PRO A 26 6.64 -0.12 -14.95
CA PRO A 26 7.20 -1.21 -14.17
C PRO A 26 7.43 -0.68 -12.75
N PRO A 27 7.12 -1.45 -11.69
CA PRO A 27 7.25 -1.00 -10.31
C PRO A 27 8.72 -0.65 -10.06
N ARG A 28 9.08 0.61 -10.26
CA ARG A 28 10.42 1.11 -9.98
C ARG A 28 10.55 1.12 -8.47
N GLN A 29 11.63 0.53 -7.97
CA GLN A 29 12.02 0.74 -6.59
C GLN A 29 12.20 2.25 -6.40
N GLN A 30 11.30 2.86 -5.64
CA GLN A 30 11.46 4.21 -5.15
C GLN A 30 12.44 4.14 -3.96
N ASP A 31 13.34 5.10 -3.88
CA ASP A 31 14.18 5.29 -2.70
C ASP A 31 13.57 6.38 -1.82
N GLY A 32 13.86 6.35 -0.52
CA GLY A 32 13.32 7.30 0.45
C GLY A 32 13.79 6.99 1.87
N THR A 33 13.34 7.79 2.83
CA THR A 33 13.66 7.57 4.23
C THR A 33 12.83 6.41 4.78
N PRO A 34 13.45 5.38 5.38
CA PRO A 34 12.71 4.26 5.96
C PRO A 34 11.80 4.71 7.10
N VAL A 35 10.61 4.10 7.16
CA VAL A 35 9.64 4.26 8.24
C VAL A 35 9.46 2.91 8.91
N THR A 36 9.53 2.89 10.24
CA THR A 36 9.33 1.68 11.04
C THR A 36 7.89 1.19 10.92
N ILE A 37 7.73 -0.12 10.65
CA ILE A 37 6.43 -0.80 10.71
C ILE A 37 6.23 -1.26 12.16
N ASP A 38 5.17 -0.76 12.79
CA ASP A 38 4.84 -1.04 14.19
C ASP A 38 4.08 -2.35 14.37
N ARG A 39 3.32 -2.75 13.35
CA ARG A 39 2.48 -3.96 13.40
C ARG A 39 2.36 -4.62 12.03
N VAL A 40 2.38 -5.95 12.03
CA VAL A 40 2.10 -6.80 10.87
C VAL A 40 1.09 -7.87 11.29
N VAL A 41 0.01 -8.03 10.52
CA VAL A 41 -1.05 -9.01 10.82
C VAL A 41 -1.43 -9.75 9.54
N HIS A 42 -1.26 -11.07 9.56
CA HIS A 42 -1.94 -11.95 8.61
C HIS A 42 -3.41 -12.07 9.02
N THR A 43 -4.32 -11.70 8.13
CA THR A 43 -5.76 -11.79 8.38
C THR A 43 -6.32 -13.13 7.90
N THR A 44 -7.50 -13.49 8.39
CA THR A 44 -8.15 -14.77 8.07
C THR A 44 -8.58 -14.91 6.61
N ASP A 45 -8.70 -13.79 5.89
CA ASP A 45 -9.02 -13.74 4.46
C ASP A 45 -7.77 -13.85 3.55
N GLY A 46 -6.59 -14.08 4.14
CA GLY A 46 -5.34 -14.25 3.39
C GLY A 46 -4.68 -12.96 2.93
N THR A 47 -5.17 -11.81 3.40
CA THR A 47 -4.54 -10.50 3.19
C THR A 47 -3.49 -10.23 4.28
N MET A 48 -2.72 -9.15 4.10
CA MET A 48 -1.75 -8.70 5.09
C MET A 48 -2.02 -7.25 5.47
N LEU A 49 -2.13 -6.97 6.76
CA LEU A 49 -2.13 -5.61 7.28
C LEU A 49 -0.73 -5.24 7.78
N ILE A 50 -0.25 -4.06 7.38
CA ILE A 50 0.85 -3.37 8.05
C ILE A 50 0.35 -2.06 8.66
N GLU A 51 0.96 -1.65 9.77
CA GLU A 51 0.61 -0.42 10.46
C GLU A 51 1.86 0.34 10.87
N PHE A 52 1.81 1.67 10.74
CA PHE A 52 2.92 2.55 11.10
C PHE A 52 2.43 3.94 11.50
N ALA A 53 3.22 4.63 12.33
CA ALA A 53 3.03 6.04 12.63
C ALA A 53 3.16 6.91 11.37
N ALA A 54 2.27 7.89 11.22
CA ALA A 54 2.24 8.78 10.07
C ALA A 54 2.19 10.25 10.48
N VAL A 55 2.69 11.12 9.61
CA VAL A 55 2.52 12.56 9.71
C VAL A 55 1.36 12.97 8.80
N PRO A 56 0.34 13.70 9.30
CA PRO A 56 -0.77 14.16 8.47
C PRO A 56 -0.30 14.89 7.21
N GLY A 57 -0.79 14.48 6.04
CA GLY A 57 -0.45 15.06 4.74
C GLY A 57 0.85 14.54 4.12
N GLN A 58 1.67 13.78 4.85
CA GLN A 58 2.87 13.15 4.29
C GLN A 58 2.50 11.99 3.35
N VAL A 59 3.29 11.80 2.29
CA VAL A 59 3.10 10.71 1.32
C VAL A 59 4.09 9.58 1.62
N TYR A 60 3.56 8.37 1.71
CA TYR A 60 4.31 7.15 1.96
C TYR A 60 4.16 6.18 0.80
N SER A 61 5.28 5.56 0.42
CA SER A 61 5.31 4.47 -0.54
C SER A 61 5.57 3.17 0.19
N ILE A 62 4.77 2.16 -0.12
CA ILE A 62 4.89 0.82 0.45
C ILE A 62 5.54 -0.06 -0.58
N GLN A 63 6.56 -0.79 -0.15
CA GLN A 63 7.29 -1.72 -1.00
C GLN A 63 7.20 -3.12 -0.45
N TYR A 64 7.13 -4.08 -1.36
CA TYR A 64 7.04 -5.49 -1.05
C TYR A 64 8.03 -6.30 -1.88
N CYS A 65 8.49 -7.44 -1.34
CA CYS A 65 9.28 -8.41 -2.08
C CYS A 65 9.04 -9.82 -1.55
N ASP A 66 9.46 -10.80 -2.35
CA ASP A 66 9.35 -12.23 -2.01
C ASP A 66 10.73 -12.85 -1.73
N ASP A 67 11.82 -12.07 -1.80
CA ASP A 67 13.20 -12.59 -1.79
C ASP A 67 14.23 -11.66 -1.13
N PHE A 68 13.81 -10.56 -0.50
CA PHE A 68 14.66 -9.48 0.04
C PHE A 68 15.54 -8.73 -0.98
N ILE A 69 15.49 -9.08 -2.26
CA ILE A 69 16.35 -8.52 -3.31
C ILE A 69 15.52 -7.63 -4.23
N ASN A 70 14.42 -8.15 -4.76
CA ASN A 70 13.62 -7.52 -5.80
C ASN A 70 12.39 -6.81 -5.21
N TRP A 71 12.61 -5.58 -4.76
CA TRP A 71 11.56 -4.74 -4.17
C TRP A 71 10.68 -4.08 -5.24
N LYS A 72 9.36 -4.27 -5.10
CA LYS A 72 8.32 -3.65 -5.94
C LYS A 72 7.57 -2.60 -5.13
N THR A 73 7.22 -1.48 -5.75
CA THR A 73 6.40 -0.44 -5.12
C THR A 73 4.93 -0.70 -5.38
N ALA A 74 4.13 -0.79 -4.31
CA ALA A 74 2.67 -0.87 -4.40
C ALA A 74 2.08 0.49 -4.81
N ILE A 75 1.03 0.47 -5.62
CA ILE A 75 0.44 1.69 -6.21
C ILE A 75 -1.06 1.73 -5.85
N PRO A 76 -1.62 2.88 -5.44
CA PRO A 76 -0.94 4.17 -5.26
C PRO A 76 -0.17 4.26 -3.93
N SER A 77 0.72 5.26 -3.83
CA SER A 77 1.24 5.74 -2.55
C SER A 77 0.10 6.22 -1.65
N VAL A 78 0.32 6.22 -0.33
CA VAL A 78 -0.71 6.50 0.67
C VAL A 78 -0.42 7.79 1.44
N THR A 79 -1.48 8.48 1.85
CA THR A 79 -1.43 9.63 2.76
C THR A 79 -2.64 9.56 3.69
N THR A 80 -2.60 10.31 4.79
CA THR A 80 -3.68 10.35 5.77
C THR A 80 -3.75 11.73 6.42
N GLY A 81 -4.93 12.10 6.92
CA GLY A 81 -5.09 13.25 7.83
C GLY A 81 -4.85 12.89 9.31
N ALA A 82 -4.56 11.62 9.62
CA ALA A 82 -4.34 11.12 10.98
C ALA A 82 -2.85 10.87 11.27
N ASN A 83 -2.53 10.44 12.49
CA ASN A 83 -1.16 10.13 12.92
C ASN A 83 -0.77 8.64 12.77
N ARG A 84 -1.60 7.85 12.10
CA ARG A 84 -1.41 6.41 11.91
C ARG A 84 -2.00 5.97 10.57
N ILE A 85 -1.30 5.08 9.88
CA ILE A 85 -1.79 4.40 8.68
C ILE A 85 -1.88 2.91 8.98
N GLN A 86 -3.02 2.32 8.64
CA GLN A 86 -3.19 0.88 8.43
C GLN A 86 -3.30 0.66 6.94
N TRP A 87 -2.44 -0.17 6.38
CA TRP A 87 -2.48 -0.52 4.97
C TRP A 87 -2.63 -2.03 4.81
N ILE A 88 -3.59 -2.43 3.97
CA ILE A 88 -3.88 -3.83 3.69
C ILE A 88 -3.43 -4.17 2.27
N ASP A 89 -2.55 -5.16 2.17
CA ASP A 89 -2.22 -5.88 0.94
C ASP A 89 -3.30 -6.91 0.64
N ASN A 90 -4.25 -6.51 -0.22
CA ASN A 90 -5.35 -7.33 -0.69
C ASN A 90 -5.18 -7.76 -2.16
N GLY A 91 -3.95 -7.78 -2.68
CA GLY A 91 -3.68 -8.19 -4.05
C GLY A 91 -3.95 -7.08 -5.09
N PRO A 92 -4.32 -7.47 -6.33
CA PRO A 92 -4.57 -6.52 -7.41
C PRO A 92 -5.73 -5.56 -7.12
N PRO A 93 -5.56 -4.25 -7.43
CA PRO A 93 -4.51 -3.68 -8.28
C PRO A 93 -3.24 -3.20 -7.54
N LYS A 94 -3.21 -3.22 -6.19
CA LYS A 94 -2.09 -2.65 -5.41
C LYS A 94 -0.80 -3.45 -5.57
N THR A 95 -0.95 -4.77 -5.54
CA THR A 95 0.13 -5.75 -5.69
C THR A 95 -0.25 -6.74 -6.78
N GLU A 96 0.72 -7.50 -7.29
CA GLU A 96 0.49 -8.40 -8.42
C GLU A 96 -0.39 -9.62 -8.06
N CYS A 97 -0.44 -10.02 -6.79
CA CYS A 97 -1.21 -11.16 -6.29
C CYS A 97 -1.40 -11.05 -4.77
N LEU A 98 -2.31 -11.85 -4.22
CA LEU A 98 -2.51 -11.92 -2.77
C LEU A 98 -1.23 -12.37 -2.04
N PRO A 99 -0.97 -11.88 -0.82
CA PRO A 99 0.19 -12.29 -0.01
C PRO A 99 0.27 -13.79 0.22
N ASN A 100 -0.86 -14.44 0.50
CA ASN A 100 -0.92 -15.88 0.82
C ASN A 100 -0.63 -16.81 -0.36
N LEU A 101 -0.57 -16.28 -1.59
CA LEU A 101 -0.17 -17.04 -2.78
C LEU A 101 1.36 -17.11 -2.94
N ARG A 102 2.11 -16.45 -2.05
CA ARG A 102 3.57 -16.54 -1.96
C ARG A 102 3.96 -17.22 -0.66
N LEU A 103 5.07 -17.97 -0.69
CA LEU A 103 5.62 -18.62 0.50
C LEU A 103 6.08 -17.61 1.55
N GLN A 104 6.54 -16.44 1.09
CA GLN A 104 6.99 -15.34 1.93
C GLN A 104 6.68 -14.03 1.24
N ARG A 105 6.40 -13.01 2.05
CA ARG A 105 6.12 -11.65 1.61
C ARG A 105 6.67 -10.69 2.65
N PHE A 106 7.60 -9.85 2.25
CA PHE A 106 8.24 -8.85 3.11
C PHE A 106 7.78 -7.46 2.72
N TYR A 107 7.76 -6.55 3.70
CA TYR A 107 7.30 -5.18 3.52
C TYR A 107 8.32 -4.19 4.07
N ARG A 108 8.40 -3.03 3.41
CA ARG A 108 9.04 -1.84 3.95
C ARG A 108 8.27 -0.60 3.55
N VAL A 109 8.35 0.42 4.38
CA VAL A 109 7.70 1.71 4.14
C VAL A 109 8.79 2.75 3.98
N ILE A 110 8.63 3.61 2.98
CA ILE A 110 9.49 4.77 2.76
C ILE A 110 8.64 6.02 2.61
N THR A 111 9.21 7.16 2.98
CA THR A 111 8.67 8.48 2.68
C THR A 111 9.69 9.27 1.86
N SER A 112 9.21 10.10 0.92
CA SER A 112 10.04 11.17 0.38
C SER A 112 10.25 12.23 1.46
N LEU A 113 11.48 12.74 1.60
CA LEU A 113 11.76 13.94 2.38
C LEU A 113 11.10 15.16 1.74
#